data_AF-A0A9D2PE71-F1
#
_entry.id   AF-A0A9D2PE71-F1
#
_cell.length_a   1.000
_cell.length_b   1.000
_cell.length_c   1.000
_cell.angle_alpha   90.00
_cell.angle_beta   90.00
_cell.angle_gamma   90.00
#
_symmetry.space_group_name_H-M   'P 1'
#
loop_
_entity.id
_entity.type
_entity.pdbx_description
1 polymer ?
#
loop_
_entity_poly.entity_id
_entity_poly.type
_entity_poly.pdbx_seq_one_letter_code
_entity_poly.pdbx_strand_id
1 'polypeptide(L)' 'MMLPDFLKKENRKQLNELDQRLYEAVNRYNEYFKDDGLITEGSSLSREEWIDYIDTCLRENITIWELFGENYDEELDY' A
#
# COMPACT_ATOMS: atom_id res chain seq x y z
N MET A 1 -11.73 -2.85 33.02
CA MET A 1 -11.04 -1.80 32.24
C MET A 1 -12.05 -1.29 31.22
N MET A 2 -12.42 0.00 31.23
CA MET A 2 -13.32 0.55 30.21
C MET A 2 -12.52 0.87 28.95
N LEU A 3 -12.99 0.42 27.79
CA LEU A 3 -12.40 0.75 26.50
C LEU A 3 -12.68 2.24 26.21
N PRO A 4 -11.66 3.08 25.94
CA PRO A 4 -11.86 4.45 25.50
C PRO A 4 -12.79 4.54 24.29
N ASP A 5 -13.64 5.58 24.26
CA ASP A 5 -14.68 5.73 23.24
C ASP A 5 -14.13 5.72 21.82
N PHE A 6 -12.97 6.33 21.57
CA PHE A 6 -12.34 6.37 20.23
C PHE A 6 -11.91 4.99 19.70
N LEU A 7 -11.83 3.97 20.55
CA LEU A 7 -11.53 2.58 20.15
C LEU A 7 -12.80 1.75 19.93
N LYS A 8 -13.98 2.26 20.30
CA LYS A 8 -15.24 1.54 20.11
C LYS A 8 -15.55 1.41 18.63
N LYS A 9 -16.03 0.23 18.22
CA LYS A 9 -16.34 -0.08 16.81
C LYS A 9 -17.36 0.89 16.21
N GLU A 10 -18.34 1.31 17.01
CA GLU A 10 -19.37 2.30 16.63
C GLU A 10 -18.79 3.69 16.31
N ASN A 11 -17.63 4.01 16.87
CA ASN A 11 -16.92 5.27 16.66
C ASN A 11 -15.80 5.15 15.61
N ARG A 12 -15.67 3.99 14.95
CA ARG A 12 -14.73 3.87 13.83
C ARG A 12 -15.16 4.82 12.73
N LYS A 13 -14.21 5.65 12.31
CA LYS A 13 -14.38 6.52 11.14
C LYS A 13 -14.74 5.64 9.95
N GLN A 14 -15.82 5.98 9.24
CA GLN A 14 -16.09 5.34 7.95
C GLN A 14 -14.90 5.60 7.03
N LEU A 15 -14.41 4.54 6.39
CA LEU A 15 -13.42 4.66 5.32
C LEU A 15 -14.06 5.48 4.21
N ASN A 16 -13.40 6.55 3.80
CA ASN A 16 -13.88 7.32 2.66
C ASN A 16 -13.66 6.50 1.36
N GLU A 17 -14.28 6.92 0.26
CA GLU A 17 -14.20 6.20 -1.03
C GLU A 17 -12.75 6.03 -1.49
N LEU A 18 -11.89 7.01 -1.22
CA LEU A 18 -10.48 6.98 -1.58
C LEU A 18 -9.69 5.92 -0.77
N ASP A 19 -9.96 5.80 0.52
CA ASP A 19 -9.39 4.74 1.37
C ASP A 19 -9.80 3.35 0.87
N GLN A 20 -11.06 3.20 0.41
CA GLN A 20 -11.55 1.94 -0.16
C GLN A 20 -10.84 1.61 -1.47
N ARG A 21 -10.70 2.58 -2.38
CA ARG A 21 -9.99 2.40 -3.65
C ARG A 21 -8.52 2.04 -3.43
N LEU A 22 -7.84 2.67 -2.47
CA LEU A 22 -6.47 2.33 -2.13
C LEU A 22 -6.38 0.90 -1.60
N TYR A 23 -7.29 0.51 -0.71
CA TYR A 23 -7.35 -0.86 -0.19
C TYR A 23 -7.55 -1.90 -1.30
N GLU A 24 -8.44 -1.64 -2.26
CA GLU A 24 -8.66 -2.50 -3.42
C GLU A 24 -7.43 -2.58 -4.33
N ALA A 25 -6.75 -1.46 -4.58
CA ALA A 25 -5.51 -1.45 -5.35
C ALA A 25 -4.42 -2.29 -4.67
N VAL A 26 -4.21 -2.10 -3.37
CA VAL A 26 -3.24 -2.88 -2.57
C VAL A 26 -3.54 -4.38 -2.61
N ASN A 27 -4.81 -4.77 -2.47
CA ASN A 27 -5.20 -6.18 -2.55
C ASN A 27 -4.91 -6.76 -3.95
N ARG A 28 -5.28 -6.05 -5.02
CA ARG A 28 -5.00 -6.49 -6.40
C ARG A 28 -3.49 -6.68 -6.62
N TYR A 29 -2.68 -5.75 -6.12
CA TYR A 29 -1.22 -5.86 -6.19
C TYR A 29 -0.71 -7.11 -5.47
N ASN A 30 -1.08 -7.30 -4.20
CA ASN A 30 -0.61 -8.45 -3.40
C ASN A 30 -1.09 -9.80 -3.95
N GLU A 31 -2.26 -9.87 -4.60
CA GLU A 31 -2.72 -11.08 -5.27
C GLU A 31 -1.92 -11.40 -6.53
N TYR A 32 -1.46 -10.36 -7.23
CA TYR A 32 -0.69 -10.47 -8.47
C TYR A 32 0.79 -10.78 -8.19
N PHE A 33 1.41 -10.05 -7.27
CA PHE A 33 2.80 -10.19 -6.83
C PHE A 33 2.85 -10.88 -5.45
N LYS A 34 2.48 -12.16 -5.39
CA LYS A 34 2.33 -12.88 -4.11
C LYS A 34 3.60 -12.96 -3.26
N ASP A 35 4.75 -13.01 -3.94
CA ASP A 35 6.06 -13.14 -3.30
C ASP A 35 6.74 -11.78 -3.09
N ASP A 36 6.26 -10.72 -3.74
CA ASP A 36 6.79 -9.36 -3.68
C ASP A 36 5.74 -8.39 -3.12
N GLY A 37 5.79 -8.19 -1.80
CA GLY A 37 4.88 -7.26 -1.11
C GLY A 37 5.13 -5.79 -1.44
N LEU A 38 4.12 -4.95 -1.19
CA LEU A 38 4.30 -3.50 -1.20
C LEU A 38 5.22 -3.02 -0.08
N ILE A 39 5.83 -1.86 -0.30
CA ILE A 39 6.66 -1.14 0.68
C ILE A 39 5.83 -0.88 1.94
N THR A 40 6.30 -1.37 3.09
CA THR A 40 5.65 -1.15 4.39
C THR A 40 6.14 0.12 5.09
N GLU A 41 7.17 0.78 4.54
CA GLU A 41 7.71 2.01 5.08
C GLU A 41 6.77 3.20 4.90
N GLY A 42 6.92 4.19 5.79
CA GLY A 42 6.14 5.42 5.72
C GLY A 42 6.49 6.19 4.46
N SER A 43 5.51 6.36 3.57
CA SER A 43 5.66 7.13 2.34
C SER A 43 5.04 8.53 2.47
N SER A 44 5.63 9.51 1.79
CA SER A 44 5.05 10.85 1.62
C SER A 44 3.99 10.93 0.53
N LEU A 45 3.76 9.85 -0.22
CA LEU A 45 2.79 9.80 -1.32
C LEU A 45 1.36 9.90 -0.80
N SER A 46 0.54 10.64 -1.54
CA SER A 46 -0.91 10.65 -1.38
C SER A 46 -1.53 9.30 -1.74
N ARG A 47 -2.80 9.12 -1.38
CA ARG A 47 -3.53 7.88 -1.67
C ARG A 47 -3.76 7.71 -3.17
N GLU A 48 -4.04 8.82 -3.85
CA GLU A 48 -4.20 8.88 -5.30
C GLU A 48 -2.91 8.48 -6.01
N GLU A 49 -1.76 9.04 -5.60
CA GLU A 49 -0.46 8.66 -6.15
C GLU A 49 -0.17 7.17 -5.94
N TRP A 50 -0.48 6.64 -4.75
CA TRP A 50 -0.35 5.22 -4.48
C TRP A 50 -1.20 4.35 -5.41
N ILE A 51 -2.46 4.72 -5.64
CA ILE A 51 -3.35 4.00 -6.55
C ILE A 51 -2.78 4.02 -7.97
N ASP A 52 -2.34 5.19 -8.45
CA ASP A 52 -1.81 5.36 -9.80
C ASP A 52 -0.51 4.56 -10.02
N TYR A 53 0.38 4.53 -9.03
CA TYR A 53 1.60 3.71 -9.10
C TYR A 53 1.30 2.21 -9.05
N ILE A 54 0.38 1.77 -8.18
CA ILE A 54 -0.04 0.37 -8.15
C ILE A 54 -0.65 -0.06 -9.48
N ASP A 55 -1.55 0.74 -10.06
CA ASP A 55 -2.15 0.44 -11.35
C ASP A 55 -1.08 0.44 -12.47
N THR A 56 -0.05 1.29 -12.37
CA THR A 56 1.10 1.28 -13.29
C THR A 56 1.91 -0.01 -13.17
N CYS A 57 2.26 -0.43 -11.95
CA CYS A 57 2.95 -1.69 -11.69
C CYS A 57 2.22 -2.89 -12.28
N LEU A 58 0.90 -2.98 -12.06
CA LEU A 58 0.06 -4.04 -12.60
C LEU A 58 -0.02 -4.02 -14.13
N ARG A 59 -0.09 -2.82 -14.73
CA ARG A 59 -0.17 -2.65 -16.18
C ARG A 59 1.12 -3.01 -16.89
N GLU A 60 2.25 -2.55 -16.36
CA GLU A 60 3.57 -2.76 -16.94
C GLU A 60 4.21 -4.08 -16.48
N ASN A 61 3.57 -4.81 -15.56
CA ASN A 61 4.06 -6.04 -14.95
C ASN A 61 5.46 -5.86 -14.32
N ILE A 62 5.59 -4.81 -13.50
CA ILE A 62 6.79 -4.50 -12.71
C ILE A 62 6.41 -4.31 -11.25
N THR A 63 7.30 -4.64 -10.34
CA THR A 63 7.14 -4.40 -8.91
C THR A 63 7.26 -2.90 -8.58
N ILE A 64 6.79 -2.52 -7.39
CA ILE A 64 6.91 -1.14 -6.91
C ILE A 64 8.38 -0.70 -6.74
N TRP A 65 9.27 -1.65 -6.43
CA TRP A 65 10.71 -1.43 -6.29
C TRP A 65 11.35 -1.10 -7.65
N GLU A 66 11.02 -1.89 -8.67
CA GLU A 66 11.44 -1.62 -10.05
C GLU A 66 10.91 -0.27 -10.57
N LEU A 67 9.67 0.09 -10.22
CA LEU A 67 9.08 1.38 -10.59
C LEU A 67 9.86 2.57 -9.98
N PHE A 68 10.26 2.47 -8.72
CA PHE A 68 11.06 3.51 -8.06
C PHE A 68 12.55 3.45 -8.38
N GLY A 69 12.99 2.45 -9.16
CA GLY A 69 14.39 2.27 -9.51
C GLY A 69 15.25 1.81 -8.33
N GLU A 70 14.62 1.37 -7.25
CA GLU A 70 15.29 0.73 -6.12
C GLU A 70 15.45 -0.74 -6.46
N ASN A 71 16.50 -1.07 -7.21
CA ASN A 71 16.96 -2.44 -7.27
C ASN A 71 17.52 -2.78 -5.88
N TYR A 72 16.97 -3.80 -5.24
CA TYR A 72 17.58 -4.40 -4.05
C TYR A 72 19.04 -4.73 -4.39
N ASP A 73 19.97 -3.98 -3.81
CA ASP A 73 21.39 -4.25 -3.95
C ASP A 73 21.78 -5.21 -2.83
N GLU A 74 22.00 -6.48 -3.19
CA GLU A 74 22.43 -7.53 -2.25
C GLU A 74 23.77 -7.18 -1.55
N GLU A 75 24.53 -6.19 -2.03
CA GLU A 75 25.78 -5.72 -1.42
C GLU A 75 25.59 -4.62 -0.36
N LEU A 76 24.38 -4.07 -0.20
CA LEU A 76 24.09 -3.07 0.81
C LEU A 76 23.61 -3.75 2.10
N ASP A 77 24.54 -3.94 3.04
CA ASP A 77 24.29 -4.45 4.40
C ASP A 77 23.53 -3.38 5.23
N TYR A 78 22.19 -3.42 5.18
CA TYR A 78 21.28 -2.55 5.94
C TYR A 78 21.08 -3.00 7.39
#